data_AF-A0A098G8M7-F1
#
_entry.id   AF-A0A098G8M7-F1
#
_cell.length_a   1.000
_cell.length_b   1.000
_cell.length_c   1.000
_cell.angle_alpha   90.00
_cell.angle_beta   90.00
_cell.angle_gamma   90.00
#
_symmetry.space_group_name_H-M   'P 1'
#
loop_
_entity.id
_entity.type
_entity.pdbx_description
1 polymer ?
#
loop_
_entity_poly.entity_id
_entity_poly.type
_entity_poly.pdbx_seq_one_letter_code
_entity_poly.pdbx_strand_id
1 'polypeptide(L)'
;MQKNLQSKFSGTHVETRTSISTKKNPGNQTQATSSSSATPEVHDKRIDTLFSRLGAIYGHIWWSNFQNERGLAGAKKEWFDALLRFDNQILKEVLLMLREGRGYPPTLPQFIEDCKAIQGRRIPRPMNQDSNKPASREVAEMHIKAMLKKLNS
;
A
#
# COMPACT_ATOMS: atom_id res chain seq x y z
N MET A 1 3.36 44.34 -18.71
CA MET A 1 3.35 45.22 -17.53
C MET A 1 3.30 44.36 -16.28
N GLN A 2 4.36 44.33 -15.48
CA GLN A 2 4.37 43.67 -14.16
C GLN A 2 3.79 44.64 -13.12
N LYS A 3 2.95 44.16 -12.19
CA LYS A 3 2.63 44.90 -10.97
C LYS A 3 2.97 44.04 -9.76
N ASN A 4 3.86 44.59 -8.96
CA ASN A 4 4.47 44.05 -7.77
C ASN A 4 3.53 44.27 -6.56
N LEU A 5 3.41 43.29 -5.67
CA LEU A 5 2.71 43.49 -4.39
C LEU A 5 3.50 42.85 -3.24
N GLN A 6 4.48 43.59 -2.74
CA GLN A 6 5.06 43.35 -1.42
C GLN A 6 4.04 43.74 -0.35
N SER A 7 3.78 42.82 0.60
CA SER A 7 3.20 43.18 1.90
C SER A 7 4.28 43.03 2.98
N LYS A 8 4.35 44.00 3.90
CA LYS A 8 5.45 44.17 4.85
C LYS A 8 5.09 43.70 6.27
N PHE A 9 6.13 43.35 7.02
CA PHE A 9 6.08 42.95 8.43
C PHE A 9 5.48 44.01 9.38
N SER A 10 4.76 43.52 10.39
CA SER A 10 4.68 44.03 11.78
C SER A 10 3.99 42.93 12.62
N GLY A 11 4.37 42.55 13.84
CA GLY A 11 5.50 42.99 14.66
C GLY A 11 5.06 43.38 16.07
N THR A 12 5.05 42.43 17.02
CA THR A 12 5.13 42.70 18.48
C THR A 12 5.54 41.45 19.26
N HIS A 13 6.60 41.61 20.06
CA HIS A 13 7.10 40.65 21.03
C HIS A 13 6.71 41.16 22.42
N VAL A 14 6.17 40.31 23.30
CA VAL A 14 5.97 40.65 24.72
C VAL A 14 6.52 39.51 25.58
N GLU A 15 7.69 39.75 26.14
CA GLU A 15 8.16 39.03 27.33
C GLU A 15 7.51 39.63 28.57
N THR A 16 7.03 38.77 29.48
CA THR A 16 6.89 39.12 30.89
C THR A 16 7.41 37.97 31.74
N ARG A 17 8.63 38.11 32.28
CA ARG A 17 9.09 37.34 33.45
C ARG A 17 8.45 37.91 34.71
N THR A 18 8.11 37.08 35.70
CA THR A 18 8.32 37.36 37.15
C THR A 18 8.23 36.04 37.94
N SER A 19 9.02 35.91 39.03
CA SER A 19 9.14 34.74 39.92
C SER A 19 8.30 34.93 41.22
N ILE A 20 8.39 34.21 42.35
CA ILE A 20 9.33 33.23 42.94
C ILE A 20 8.59 32.36 43.97
N SER A 21 9.05 31.12 44.21
CA SER A 21 8.92 30.36 45.49
C SER A 21 7.52 29.82 45.89
N THR A 22 7.36 28.54 46.24
CA THR A 22 7.74 28.04 47.58
C THR A 22 7.71 26.51 47.77
N LYS A 23 8.52 26.07 48.75
CA LYS A 23 8.38 24.90 49.65
C LYS A 23 8.43 23.46 49.09
N LYS A 24 9.49 22.78 49.54
CA LYS A 24 9.73 21.34 49.60
C LYS A 24 9.06 20.72 50.84
N ASN A 25 8.32 19.62 50.69
CA ASN A 25 8.20 18.58 51.73
C ASN A 25 7.82 17.22 51.08
N PRO A 26 8.26 16.06 51.59
CA PRO A 26 8.03 14.75 50.98
C PRO A 26 6.85 13.99 51.61
N GLY A 27 6.27 13.03 50.89
CA GLY A 27 5.37 12.03 51.46
C GLY A 27 4.30 11.49 50.52
N ASN A 28 4.47 10.24 50.08
CA ASN A 28 3.46 9.33 49.52
C ASN A 28 2.41 9.87 48.53
N GLN A 29 2.52 9.40 47.28
CA GLN A 29 1.36 8.77 46.65
C GLN A 29 1.79 7.69 45.66
N THR A 30 1.32 6.47 45.90
CA THR A 30 1.51 5.33 45.00
C THR A 30 0.56 5.48 43.81
N GLN A 31 1.07 6.00 42.68
CA GLN A 31 0.39 5.87 41.40
C GLN A 31 1.23 5.00 40.49
N ALA A 32 0.72 3.80 40.19
CA ALA A 32 1.16 3.03 39.05
C ALA A 32 0.67 3.75 37.78
N THR A 33 1.39 4.79 37.37
CA THR A 33 1.27 5.30 36.02
C THR A 33 1.78 4.20 35.09
N SER A 34 0.84 3.48 34.47
CA SER A 34 1.13 2.70 33.27
C SER A 34 1.62 3.66 32.21
N SER A 35 2.92 3.95 32.25
CA SER A 35 3.64 4.55 31.15
C SER A 35 3.51 3.56 30.00
N SER A 36 2.56 3.82 29.10
CA SER A 36 2.48 3.10 27.84
C SER A 36 3.84 3.28 27.19
N SER A 37 4.62 2.21 27.18
CA SER A 37 5.94 2.23 26.59
C SER A 37 5.78 2.72 25.17
N ALA A 38 6.34 3.89 24.89
CA ALA A 38 6.67 4.30 23.53
C ALA A 38 7.79 3.37 23.07
N THR A 39 7.44 2.09 22.85
CA THR A 39 8.19 1.26 21.92
C THR A 39 8.25 2.08 20.64
N PRO A 40 9.43 2.33 20.07
CA PRO A 40 9.48 2.91 18.74
C PRO A 40 8.62 1.99 17.87
N GLU A 41 7.56 2.52 17.25
CA GLU A 41 6.78 1.71 16.31
C GLU A 41 7.80 1.21 15.31
N VAL A 42 8.01 -0.11 15.29
CA VAL A 42 8.96 -0.74 14.39
C VAL A 42 8.31 -0.67 13.01
N HIS A 43 8.43 0.51 12.39
CA HIS A 43 8.02 0.71 11.02
C HIS A 43 8.76 -0.33 10.20
N ASP A 44 7.99 -1.25 9.64
CA ASP A 44 8.56 -2.30 8.82
C ASP A 44 9.25 -1.62 7.63
N LYS A 45 10.57 -1.79 7.54
CA LYS A 45 11.42 -1.26 6.48
C LYS A 45 10.86 -1.59 5.09
N ARG A 46 10.11 -2.69 4.98
CA ARG A 46 9.31 -3.07 3.81
C ARG A 46 8.29 -2.01 3.39
N ILE A 47 7.52 -1.50 4.35
CA ILE A 47 6.45 -0.51 4.12
C ILE A 47 7.05 0.90 3.97
N ASP A 48 8.12 1.23 4.70
CA ASP A 48 8.89 2.45 4.43
C ASP A 48 9.44 2.48 3.00
N THR A 49 9.99 1.35 2.54
CA THR A 49 10.46 1.18 1.16
C THR A 49 9.29 1.27 0.17
N LEU A 50 8.12 0.68 0.48
CA LEU A 50 6.93 0.75 -0.36
C LEU A 50 6.45 2.20 -0.55
N PHE A 51 6.28 2.94 0.55
CA PHE A 51 5.87 4.36 0.52
C PHE A 51 6.91 5.22 -0.20
N SER A 52 8.20 4.97 0.01
CA SER A 52 9.28 5.69 -0.68
C SER A 52 9.25 5.44 -2.19
N ARG A 53 8.97 4.20 -2.63
CA ARG A 53 8.86 3.86 -4.06
C ARG A 53 7.60 4.42 -4.70
N LEU A 54 6.46 4.43 -4.01
CA LEU A 54 5.24 5.11 -4.47
C LEU A 54 5.46 6.62 -4.58
N GLY A 55 6.15 7.22 -3.61
CA GLY A 55 6.58 8.62 -3.66
C GLY A 55 7.55 8.95 -4.80
N ALA A 56 8.41 8.01 -5.18
CA ALA A 56 9.29 8.17 -6.35
C ALA A 56 8.55 8.02 -7.69
N ILE A 57 7.48 7.22 -7.75
CA ILE A 57 6.66 7.03 -8.97
C ILE A 57 5.70 8.21 -9.19
N TYR A 58 4.99 8.65 -8.14
CA TYR A 58 3.91 9.62 -8.24
C TYR A 58 4.27 11.03 -7.70
N GLY A 59 5.48 11.20 -7.17
CA GLY A 59 5.99 12.48 -6.71
C GLY A 59 5.08 13.15 -5.67
N HIS A 60 4.81 14.44 -5.88
CA HIS A 60 3.97 15.24 -5.00
C HIS A 60 2.56 14.65 -4.80
N ILE A 61 1.97 14.02 -5.83
CA ILE A 61 0.60 13.48 -5.78
C ILE A 61 0.47 12.38 -4.72
N TRP A 62 1.54 11.62 -4.45
CA TRP A 62 1.56 10.65 -3.36
C TRP A 62 1.71 11.33 -1.99
N TRP A 63 2.72 12.19 -1.86
CA TRP A 63 3.05 12.81 -0.57
C TRP A 63 1.96 13.76 -0.05
N SER A 64 1.24 14.45 -0.94
CA SER A 64 0.15 15.36 -0.56
C SER A 64 -1.06 14.67 0.10
N ASN A 65 -1.16 13.33 0.05
CA ASN A 65 -2.21 12.59 0.76
C ASN A 65 -1.97 12.55 2.28
N PHE A 66 -0.75 12.81 2.75
CA PHE A 66 -0.36 12.70 4.16
C PHE A 66 -0.06 14.08 4.73
N GLN A 67 -1.10 14.72 5.30
CA GLN A 67 -1.05 16.10 5.79
C GLN A 67 -0.02 16.35 6.91
N ASN A 68 0.34 15.29 7.66
CA ASN A 68 1.28 15.35 8.77
C ASN A 68 1.87 13.95 9.07
N GLU A 69 2.93 13.91 9.86
CA GLU A 69 3.65 12.67 10.21
C GLU A 69 2.76 11.63 10.91
N ARG A 70 1.79 12.06 11.73
CA ARG A 70 0.85 11.16 12.40
C ARG A 70 -0.09 10.47 11.40
N GLY A 71 -0.56 11.20 10.39
CA GLY A 71 -1.33 10.64 9.28
C GLY A 71 -0.51 9.68 8.42
N LEU A 72 0.77 10.01 8.17
CA LEU A 72 1.71 9.11 7.47
C LEU A 72 1.97 7.82 8.27
N ALA A 73 2.21 7.92 9.58
CA ALA A 73 2.43 6.76 10.45
C ALA A 73 1.18 5.86 10.50
N GLY A 74 -0.01 6.44 10.69
CA GLY A 74 -1.27 5.70 10.65
C GLY A 74 -1.51 5.00 9.31
N ALA A 75 -1.21 5.66 8.19
CA ALA A 75 -1.29 5.04 6.87
C ALA A 75 -0.29 3.90 6.70
N LYS A 76 0.98 4.06 7.12
CA LYS A 76 1.98 2.99 7.07
C LYS A 76 1.55 1.77 7.90
N LYS A 77 0.94 1.98 9.07
CA LYS A 77 0.41 0.91 9.91
C LYS A 77 -0.71 0.12 9.23
N GLU A 78 -1.72 0.82 8.71
CA GLU A 78 -2.84 0.19 7.99
C GLU A 78 -2.35 -0.59 6.75
N TRP A 79 -1.37 -0.03 6.01
CA TRP A 79 -0.72 -0.71 4.89
C TRP A 79 0.13 -1.92 5.33
N PHE A 80 0.79 -1.87 6.49
CA PHE A 80 1.52 -3.00 7.06
C PHE A 80 0.57 -4.16 7.37
N ASP A 81 -0.46 -3.91 8.18
CA ASP A 81 -1.41 -4.92 8.63
C ASP A 81 -2.15 -5.57 7.44
N ALA A 82 -2.58 -4.75 6.47
CA ALA A 82 -3.28 -5.24 5.29
C ALA A 82 -2.41 -6.00 4.27
N LEU A 83 -1.09 -5.73 4.24
CA LEU A 83 -0.13 -6.36 3.30
C LEU A 83 0.75 -7.45 3.94
N LEU A 84 0.59 -7.70 5.24
CA LEU A 84 1.32 -8.74 5.98
C LEU A 84 1.21 -10.14 5.33
N ARG A 85 0.03 -10.46 4.78
CA ARG A 85 -0.29 -11.75 4.12
C ARG A 85 0.32 -11.95 2.72
N PHE A 86 0.92 -10.92 2.12
CA PHE A 86 1.53 -11.03 0.78
C PHE A 86 3.05 -11.13 0.89
N ASP A 87 3.70 -11.76 -0.07
CA ASP A 87 5.16 -11.80 -0.17
C ASP A 87 5.74 -10.50 -0.79
N ASN A 88 7.00 -10.20 -0.47
CA ASN A 88 7.79 -9.12 -1.06
C ASN A 88 7.89 -9.19 -2.59
N GLN A 89 7.92 -10.38 -3.19
CA GLN A 89 7.94 -10.49 -4.65
C GLN A 89 6.61 -10.08 -5.28
N ILE A 90 5.48 -10.22 -4.57
CA ILE A 90 4.19 -9.73 -5.04
C ILE A 90 4.18 -8.19 -5.01
N LEU A 91 4.62 -7.58 -3.90
CA LEU A 91 4.68 -6.11 -3.80
C LEU A 91 5.58 -5.47 -4.87
N LYS A 92 6.71 -6.11 -5.19
CA LYS A 92 7.64 -5.66 -6.26
C LYS A 92 6.98 -5.70 -7.64
N GLU A 93 6.21 -6.75 -7.94
CA GLU A 93 5.51 -6.92 -9.21
C GLU A 93 4.33 -5.95 -9.34
N VAL A 94 3.56 -5.71 -8.27
CA VAL A 94 2.53 -4.66 -8.22
C VAL A 94 3.17 -3.28 -8.47
N LEU A 95 4.27 -2.94 -7.80
CA LEU A 95 4.99 -1.68 -8.02
C LEU A 95 5.48 -1.49 -9.47
N LEU A 96 5.88 -2.57 -10.14
CA LEU A 96 6.30 -2.54 -11.54
C LEU A 96 5.11 -2.20 -12.45
N MET A 97 4.01 -2.92 -12.31
CA MET A 97 2.76 -2.70 -13.05
C MET A 97 2.18 -1.29 -12.81
N LEU A 98 2.23 -0.80 -11.56
CA LEU A 98 1.76 0.54 -11.20
C LEU A 98 2.54 1.63 -11.93
N ARG A 99 3.88 1.53 -11.93
CA ARG A 99 4.79 2.46 -12.60
C ARG A 99 4.56 2.56 -14.11
N GLU A 100 4.17 1.45 -14.74
CA GLU A 100 4.08 1.35 -16.20
C GLU A 100 2.66 1.58 -16.73
N GLY A 101 1.62 1.31 -15.93
CA GLY A 101 0.23 1.31 -16.39
C GLY A 101 -0.74 2.28 -15.71
N ARG A 102 -0.35 3.00 -14.64
CA ARG A 102 -1.26 3.92 -13.92
C ARG A 102 -0.64 5.30 -13.68
N GLY A 103 -1.36 6.34 -14.10
CA GLY A 103 -0.98 7.75 -13.91
C GLY A 103 -1.29 8.34 -12.53
N TYR A 104 -1.97 7.59 -11.65
CA TYR A 104 -2.35 8.03 -10.30
C TYR A 104 -1.99 6.97 -9.26
N PRO A 105 -1.63 7.38 -8.02
CA PRO A 105 -1.32 6.44 -6.96
C PRO A 105 -2.54 5.57 -6.60
N PRO A 106 -2.34 4.28 -6.31
CA PRO A 106 -3.41 3.40 -5.86
C PRO A 106 -3.83 3.73 -4.43
N THR A 107 -5.12 3.53 -4.14
CA THR A 107 -5.60 3.41 -2.76
C THR A 107 -5.19 2.04 -2.17
N LEU A 108 -5.22 1.90 -0.85
CA LEU A 108 -4.90 0.61 -0.21
C LEU A 108 -5.79 -0.55 -0.71
N PRO A 109 -7.14 -0.41 -0.83
CA PRO A 109 -7.97 -1.45 -1.42
C PRO A 109 -7.53 -1.83 -2.84
N GLN A 110 -7.19 -0.85 -3.69
CA GLN A 110 -6.74 -1.13 -5.05
C GLN A 110 -5.42 -1.89 -5.07
N PHE A 111 -4.47 -1.52 -4.21
CA PHE A 111 -3.19 -2.22 -4.06
C PHE A 111 -3.39 -3.67 -3.57
N ILE A 112 -4.37 -3.90 -2.68
CA ILE A 112 -4.73 -5.25 -2.22
C ILE A 112 -5.31 -6.10 -3.35
N GLU A 113 -6.16 -5.52 -4.21
CA GLU A 113 -6.69 -6.21 -5.40
C GLU A 113 -5.58 -6.58 -6.38
N ASP A 114 -4.65 -5.67 -6.64
CA ASP A 114 -3.46 -5.91 -7.47
C ASP A 114 -2.61 -7.07 -6.91
N CYS A 115 -2.36 -7.07 -5.60
CA CYS A 115 -1.66 -8.16 -4.91
C CYS A 115 -2.39 -9.50 -5.05
N LYS A 116 -3.72 -9.53 -4.86
CA LYS A 116 -4.55 -10.74 -5.03
C LYS A 116 -4.52 -11.24 -6.48
N ALA A 117 -4.58 -10.34 -7.46
CA ALA A 117 -4.54 -10.68 -8.87
C ALA A 117 -3.21 -11.34 -9.26
N ILE A 118 -2.08 -10.81 -8.77
CA ILE A 118 -0.76 -11.40 -8.99
C ILE A 118 -0.61 -12.74 -8.24
N GLN A 119 -1.05 -12.81 -6.97
CA GLN A 119 -1.02 -14.05 -6.20
C GLN A 119 -1.84 -15.17 -6.87
N GLY A 120 -3.03 -14.84 -7.37
CA GLY A 120 -3.90 -15.77 -8.09
C GLY A 120 -3.37 -16.25 -9.44
N ARG A 121 -2.47 -15.49 -10.10
CA ARG A 121 -1.73 -15.95 -11.29
C ARG A 121 -0.63 -16.95 -10.96
N ARG A 122 -0.05 -16.86 -9.75
CA ARG A 122 1.06 -17.72 -9.28
C ARG A 122 0.57 -19.06 -8.73
N ILE A 123 -0.64 -19.10 -8.18
CA ILE A 123 -1.31 -20.35 -7.81
C ILE A 123 -1.71 -21.06 -9.12
N PRO A 124 -1.22 -22.27 -9.42
CA PRO A 124 -1.75 -23.04 -10.53
C PRO A 124 -3.24 -23.24 -10.27
N ARG A 125 -4.09 -22.73 -11.16
CA ARG A 125 -5.51 -23.13 -11.13
C ARG A 125 -5.53 -24.66 -11.18
N PRO A 126 -6.26 -25.35 -10.29
CA PRO A 126 -6.48 -26.78 -10.50
C PRO A 126 -7.10 -26.90 -11.88
N MET A 127 -6.33 -27.45 -12.81
CA MET A 127 -6.84 -27.81 -14.11
C MET A 127 -7.90 -28.85 -13.80
N ASN A 128 -9.18 -28.53 -14.05
CA ASN A 128 -10.24 -29.49 -13.81
C ASN A 128 -9.92 -30.73 -14.66
N GLN A 129 -9.34 -31.74 -14.01
CA GLN A 129 -9.32 -33.10 -14.51
C GLN A 129 -10.71 -33.70 -14.32
N ASP A 130 -11.71 -33.01 -14.87
CA ASP A 130 -12.96 -33.64 -15.27
C ASP A 130 -12.53 -34.79 -16.17
N SER A 131 -12.68 -36.01 -15.63
CA SER A 131 -11.99 -37.23 -16.07
C SER A 131 -11.78 -37.23 -17.57
N ASN A 132 -10.56 -36.95 -18.02
CA ASN A 132 -10.28 -36.67 -19.43
C ASN A 132 -10.31 -38.00 -20.20
N LYS A 133 -11.53 -38.47 -20.47
CA LYS A 133 -11.79 -39.69 -21.23
C LYS A 133 -11.11 -39.47 -22.57
N PRO A 134 -10.12 -40.30 -22.95
CA PRO A 134 -9.46 -40.15 -24.24
C PRO A 134 -10.55 -40.18 -25.31
N ALA A 135 -10.61 -39.14 -26.14
CA ALA A 135 -11.59 -39.05 -27.20
C ALA A 135 -11.51 -40.32 -28.05
N SER A 136 -12.64 -41.02 -28.21
CA SER A 136 -12.64 -42.28 -28.95
C SER A 136 -12.10 -42.04 -30.36
N ARG A 137 -11.05 -42.79 -30.70
CA ARG A 137 -10.40 -42.74 -32.02
C ARG A 137 -11.43 -42.91 -33.14
N GLU A 138 -12.40 -43.78 -32.94
CA GLU A 138 -13.48 -44.08 -33.89
C GLU A 138 -14.43 -42.88 -34.09
N VAL A 139 -14.72 -42.13 -33.02
CA VAL A 139 -15.50 -40.87 -33.11
C VAL A 139 -14.70 -39.78 -33.82
N ALA A 140 -13.39 -39.66 -33.54
CA ALA A 140 -12.53 -38.73 -34.26
C ALA A 140 -12.45 -39.05 -35.77
N GLU A 141 -12.23 -40.32 -36.13
CA GLU A 141 -12.20 -40.77 -37.53
C GLU A 141 -13.55 -40.57 -38.25
N MET A 142 -14.68 -40.78 -37.56
CA MET A 142 -16.02 -40.48 -38.09
C MET A 142 -16.19 -38.99 -38.42
N HIS A 143 -15.80 -38.10 -37.49
CA HIS A 143 -15.90 -36.65 -37.69
C HIS A 143 -14.98 -36.15 -38.82
N ILE A 144 -13.75 -36.68 -38.90
CA ILE A 144 -12.81 -36.35 -39.99
C ILE A 144 -13.38 -36.78 -41.36
N LYS A 145 -13.92 -37.99 -41.47
CA LYS A 145 -14.60 -38.45 -42.71
C LYS A 145 -15.80 -37.57 -43.08
N ALA A 146 -16.59 -37.14 -42.10
CA ALA A 146 -17.72 -36.25 -42.34
C ALA A 146 -17.29 -34.86 -42.85
N MET A 147 -16.18 -34.32 -42.35
CA MET A 147 -15.59 -33.07 -42.87
C MET A 147 -15.07 -33.23 -44.29
N LEU A 148 -14.27 -34.28 -44.56
CA LEU A 148 -13.75 -34.56 -45.91
C LEU A 148 -14.87 -34.73 -46.94
N LYS A 149 -15.98 -35.39 -46.58
CA LYS A 149 -17.13 -35.55 -47.47
C LYS A 149 -17.82 -34.22 -47.82
N LYS A 150 -17.82 -33.24 -46.92
CA LYS A 150 -18.37 -31.89 -47.17
C LYS A 150 -17.43 -30.98 -47.97
N LEU A 151 -16.14 -31.29 -48.02
CA LEU A 151 -15.14 -30.51 -48.76
C LEU A 151 -14.97 -31.00 -50.21
N ASN A 152 -15.37 -32.25 -50.47
CA ASN A 152 -15.33 -32.89 -51.80
C ASN A 152 -16.72 -32.94 -52.48
N SER A 153 -17.66 -32.08 -52.06
CA SER A 153 -19.03 -31.97 -52.59
C SER A 153 -19.33 -30.55 -53.06
#